data_AF-X1FK71-F1
#
_entry.id   AF-X1FK71-F1
#
_cell.length_a   1.000
_cell.length_b   1.000
_cell.length_c   1.000
_cell.angle_alpha   90.00
_cell.angle_beta   90.00
_cell.angle_gamma   90.00
#
_symmetry.space_group_name_H-M   'P 1'
#
loop_
_entity.id
_entity.type
_entity.pdbx_description
1 polymer ?
#
loop_
_entity_poly.entity_id
_entity_poly.type
_entity_poly.pdbx_seq_one_letter_code
_entity_poly.pdbx_strand_id
1 'polypeptide(L)'
;DNEGKGFKITDTEGHFLNFSAWPYTLDDLEKAEHINELPRRDEITFNIDYRQRGVGGDSPAWPTVHDKYKLKKNNHYTYSFKIEPV
;
A
#
# COMPACT_ATOMS: atom_id res chain seq x y z
N ASP A 1 19.37 3.27 -5.79
CA ASP A 1 20.46 2.68 -4.97
C ASP A 1 21.42 3.81 -4.61
N ASN A 2 22.58 3.49 -4.03
CA ASN A 2 23.57 4.49 -3.64
C ASN A 2 24.23 5.19 -4.86
N GLU A 3 24.00 4.69 -6.07
CA GLU A 3 24.47 5.26 -7.33
C GLU A 3 23.40 6.13 -8.01
N GLY A 4 22.25 6.31 -7.36
CA GLY A 4 21.13 7.09 -7.90
C GLY A 4 20.21 6.32 -8.84
N LYS A 5 20.47 5.03 -9.11
CA LYS A 5 19.61 4.22 -9.98
C LYS A 5 18.31 3.88 -9.28
N GLY A 6 17.18 4.02 -9.97
CA GLY A 6 15.91 3.66 -9.37
C GLY A 6 14.75 3.73 -10.33
N PHE A 7 13.57 3.94 -9.78
CA PHE A 7 12.38 4.16 -10.57
C PHE A 7 11.63 5.39 -10.07
N LYS A 8 11.11 6.18 -11.01
CA LYS A 8 10.15 7.24 -10.75
C LYS A 8 8.77 6.72 -11.08
N ILE A 9 7.83 7.02 -10.18
CA ILE A 9 6.43 6.62 -10.32
C ILE A 9 5.60 7.89 -10.35
N THR A 10 4.82 8.05 -11.41
CA THR A 10 4.05 9.27 -11.67
C THR A 10 2.58 8.93 -11.82
N ASP A 11 1.73 9.65 -11.10
CA ASP A 11 0.30 9.67 -11.32
C ASP A 11 0.00 10.28 -12.71
N THR A 12 -0.72 9.54 -13.56
CA THR A 12 -1.07 9.99 -14.91
C THR A 12 -2.50 10.52 -15.03
N GLU A 13 -3.33 10.35 -13.99
CA GLU A 13 -4.76 10.70 -14.03
C GLU A 13 -5.12 11.84 -13.05
N GLY A 14 -4.19 12.25 -12.17
CA GLY A 14 -4.41 13.34 -11.22
C GLY A 14 -5.28 12.94 -10.02
N HIS A 15 -5.31 11.65 -9.69
CA HIS A 15 -6.07 11.08 -8.58
C HIS A 15 -5.26 10.93 -7.28
N PHE A 16 -3.97 11.27 -7.33
CA PHE A 16 -2.94 10.95 -6.34
C PHE A 16 -2.75 9.44 -6.14
N LEU A 17 -1.52 9.04 -5.83
CA LEU A 17 -1.16 7.64 -5.57
C LEU A 17 -1.01 7.41 -4.06
N ASN A 18 -1.52 6.28 -3.59
CA ASN A 18 -1.10 5.72 -2.32
C ASN A 18 0.05 4.74 -2.57
N PHE A 19 1.03 4.71 -1.66
CA PHE A 19 2.15 3.78 -1.77
C PHE A 19 2.66 3.31 -0.41
N SER A 20 3.35 2.17 -0.41
CA SER A 20 4.13 1.68 0.71
C SER A 20 5.35 0.90 0.22
N ALA A 21 6.43 0.89 1.01
CA ALA A 21 7.70 0.23 0.70
C ALA A 21 8.24 -0.43 1.96
N TRP A 22 8.59 -1.72 1.90
CA TRP A 22 8.89 -2.51 3.09
C TRP A 22 9.88 -3.65 2.80
N PRO A 23 10.85 -3.90 3.72
CA PRO A 23 11.91 -4.89 3.51
C PRO A 23 11.52 -6.31 3.97
N TYR A 24 10.28 -6.71 3.73
CA TYR A 24 9.72 -8.03 4.00
C TYR A 24 8.51 -8.26 3.08
N THR A 25 8.01 -9.49 3.00
CA THR A 25 6.84 -9.86 2.17
C THR A 25 5.54 -9.70 2.95
N LEU A 26 4.41 -9.67 2.23
CA LEU A 26 3.07 -9.68 2.86
C LEU A 26 2.84 -10.89 3.75
N ASP A 27 3.31 -12.05 3.33
CA ASP A 27 3.23 -13.26 4.14
C ASP A 27 4.06 -13.16 5.42
N ASP A 28 5.24 -12.54 5.38
CA ASP A 28 6.03 -12.29 6.61
C ASP A 28 5.31 -11.37 7.59
N LEU A 29 4.70 -10.28 7.08
CA LEU A 29 3.98 -9.32 7.92
C LEU A 29 2.68 -9.88 8.49
N GLU A 30 1.97 -10.72 7.74
CA GLU A 30 0.75 -11.36 8.21
C GLU A 30 1.02 -12.41 9.29
N LYS A 31 2.17 -13.10 9.21
CA LYS A 31 2.55 -14.17 10.15
C LYS A 31 3.21 -13.69 11.42
N ALA A 32 3.92 -12.57 11.40
CA ALA A 32 4.61 -12.07 12.58
C ALA A 32 3.62 -11.55 13.63
N GLU A 33 3.68 -12.10 14.84
CA GLU A 33 2.91 -11.63 15.99
C GLU A 33 3.72 -10.63 16.83
N HIS A 34 5.05 -10.68 16.72
CA HIS A 34 5.97 -9.79 17.41
C HIS A 34 7.00 -9.16 16.49
N ILE A 35 7.44 -7.94 16.83
CA ILE A 35 8.36 -7.13 16.01
C ILE A 35 9.67 -7.83 15.68
N ASN A 36 10.15 -8.71 16.56
CA ASN A 36 11.42 -9.44 16.40
C ASN A 36 11.30 -10.66 15.49
N GLU A 37 10.10 -11.03 15.05
CA GLU A 37 9.85 -12.14 14.13
C GLU A 37 9.89 -11.69 12.68
N LEU A 38 9.72 -10.38 12.43
CA LEU A 38 9.80 -9.81 11.08
C LEU A 38 11.22 -9.94 10.52
N PRO A 39 11.42 -10.72 9.44
CA PRO A 39 12.71 -10.81 8.79
C PRO A 39 13.03 -9.50 8.08
N ARG A 40 14.32 -9.25 7.85
CA ARG A 40 14.76 -8.25 6.88
C ARG A 40 15.25 -8.97 5.64
N ARG A 41 14.61 -8.71 4.51
CA ARG A 41 14.94 -9.28 3.20
C ARG A 41 15.77 -8.31 2.36
N ASP A 42 16.41 -8.86 1.33
CA ASP A 42 17.15 -8.07 0.35
C ASP A 42 16.21 -7.41 -0.66
N GLU A 43 15.02 -8.00 -0.86
CA GLU A 43 13.96 -7.44 -1.69
C GLU A 43 13.08 -6.43 -0.93
N ILE A 44 12.53 -5.47 -1.68
CA ILE A 44 11.53 -4.52 -1.19
C ILE A 44 10.17 -4.91 -1.78
N THR A 45 9.19 -5.17 -0.92
CA THR A 45 7.78 -5.18 -1.35
C THR A 45 7.36 -3.73 -1.55
N PHE A 46 6.84 -3.40 -2.72
CA PHE A 46 6.39 -2.05 -3.07
C PHE A 46 4.96 -2.10 -3.58
N ASN A 47 4.05 -1.39 -2.91
CA ASN A 47 2.64 -1.31 -3.29
C ASN A 47 2.35 0.04 -3.94
N ILE A 48 1.60 0.03 -5.04
CA ILE A 48 1.06 1.22 -5.70
C ILE A 48 -0.45 1.03 -5.76
N ASP A 49 -1.18 1.81 -4.99
CA ASP A 49 -2.61 1.66 -4.85
C ASP A 49 -3.31 2.92 -5.35
N TYR A 50 -4.43 2.73 -6.06
CA TYR A 50 -5.39 3.81 -6.25
C TYR A 50 -5.87 4.34 -4.90
N ARG A 51 -6.39 3.43 -4.08
CA ARG A 51 -6.96 3.68 -2.75
C ARG A 51 -6.95 2.40 -1.93
N GLN A 52 -6.88 2.56 -0.62
CA GLN A 52 -7.07 1.48 0.36
C GLN A 52 -8.31 1.76 1.20
N ARG A 53 -9.05 0.72 1.59
CA ARG A 53 -10.16 0.85 2.53
C ARG A 53 -9.63 1.39 3.87
N GLY A 54 -10.37 2.30 4.51
CA GLY A 54 -10.04 2.76 5.86
C GLY A 54 -9.99 1.60 6.86
N VAL A 55 -9.18 1.78 7.92
CA VAL A 55 -8.98 0.78 8.98
C VAL A 55 -10.22 0.67 9.89
N GLY A 56 -10.83 1.82 10.24
CA GLY A 56 -11.90 1.90 11.24
C GLY A 56 -11.33 1.97 12.66
N GLY A 57 -12.09 1.51 13.66
CA GLY A 57 -11.59 1.36 15.03
C GLY A 57 -12.36 2.13 16.11
N ASP A 58 -13.42 2.87 15.77
CA ASP A 58 -14.28 3.58 16.73
C ASP A 58 -14.80 2.69 17.88
N SER A 59 -15.06 1.42 17.60
CA SER A 59 -15.45 0.43 18.60
C SER A 59 -14.50 -0.77 18.51
N PRO A 60 -13.91 -1.22 19.64
CA PRO A 60 -13.10 -2.43 19.66
C PRO A 60 -13.86 -3.62 19.10
N ALA A 61 -13.17 -4.47 18.35
CA ALA A 61 -13.69 -5.71 17.75
C ALA A 61 -14.86 -5.55 16.75
N TRP A 62 -15.25 -4.32 16.38
CA TRP A 62 -16.28 -4.09 15.37
C TRP A 62 -15.71 -3.33 14.17
N PRO A 63 -16.04 -3.74 12.93
CA PRO A 63 -15.64 -3.01 11.73
C PRO A 63 -16.45 -1.71 11.63
N THR A 64 -15.90 -0.63 12.19
CA THR A 64 -16.54 0.69 12.26
C THR A 64 -16.00 1.66 11.21
N VAL A 65 -15.58 1.17 10.04
CA VAL A 65 -15.13 2.06 8.95
C VAL A 65 -16.29 2.97 8.54
N HIS A 66 -16.12 4.29 8.65
CA HIS A 66 -17.15 5.25 8.21
C HIS A 66 -17.37 5.15 6.70
N ASP A 67 -18.60 5.41 6.25
CA ASP A 67 -18.98 5.24 4.83
C ASP A 67 -18.08 6.01 3.84
N LYS A 68 -17.64 7.22 4.22
CA LYS A 68 -16.71 8.04 3.40
C LYS A 68 -15.32 7.41 3.20
N TYR A 69 -14.94 6.42 4.01
CA TYR A 69 -13.64 5.72 3.93
C TYR A 69 -13.76 4.30 3.37
N LYS A 70 -14.93 3.93 2.83
CA LYS A 70 -15.16 2.63 2.18
C LYS A 70 -14.90 2.72 0.68
N LEU A 71 -14.32 1.66 0.12
CA LEU A 71 -14.42 1.36 -1.30
C LEU A 71 -15.78 0.68 -1.55
N LYS A 72 -16.62 1.31 -2.37
CA LYS A 72 -18.02 0.90 -2.55
C LYS A 72 -18.11 -0.13 -3.67
N LYS A 73 -18.88 -1.20 -3.44
CA LYS A 73 -19.24 -2.16 -4.50
C LYS A 73 -20.02 -1.47 -5.62
N ASN A 74 -19.99 -2.04 -6.82
CA ASN A 74 -20.69 -1.55 -8.00
C ASN A 74 -20.26 -0.16 -8.51
N ASN A 75 -19.14 0.36 -8.01
CA ASN A 75 -18.48 1.52 -8.60
C ASN A 75 -17.40 1.04 -9.55
N HIS A 76 -17.29 1.68 -10.71
CA HIS A 76 -16.15 1.50 -11.59
C HIS A 76 -15.00 2.38 -11.10
N TYR A 77 -13.84 1.76 -10.86
CA TYR A 77 -12.63 2.45 -10.44
C TYR A 77 -11.57 2.24 -11.50
N THR A 78 -11.03 3.33 -12.02
CA THR A 78 -9.88 3.34 -12.93
C THR A 78 -8.73 4.02 -12.21
N TYR A 79 -7.54 3.51 -12.44
CA TYR A 79 -6.32 4.22 -12.07
C TYR A 79 -5.20 3.79 -13.01
N SER A 80 -4.33 4.75 -13.31
CA SER A 80 -3.15 4.54 -14.13
C SER A 80 -1.95 5.25 -13.50
N PHE A 81 -0.78 4.67 -13.67
CA PHE A 81 0.48 5.26 -13.27
C PHE A 81 1.55 4.92 -14.30
N LYS A 82 2.62 5.71 -14.32
CA LYS A 82 3.78 5.49 -15.17
C LYS A 82 4.99 5.15 -14.30
N ILE A 83 5.73 4.11 -14.67
CA ILE A 83 7.02 3.75 -14.07
C ILE A 83 8.12 4.00 -15.10
N GLU A 84 9.18 4.69 -14.67
CA GLU A 84 10.33 5.00 -15.52
C GLU A 84 11.63 4.80 -14.73
N PRO A 85 12.71 4.31 -15.36
CA PRO A 85 14.01 4.29 -14.71
C PRO A 85 14.49 5.72 -14.41
N VAL A 86 15.28 5.85 -13.34
CA VAL A 86 16.03 7.06 -12.96
C VAL A 86 17.50 6.70 -12.90
#